data_AF-A0A354GZD8-F1
#
_entry.id   AF-A0A354GZD8-F1
#
_cell.length_a   1.000
_cell.length_b   1.000
_cell.length_c   1.000
_cell.angle_alpha   90.00
_cell.angle_beta   90.00
_cell.angle_gamma   90.00
#
_symmetry.space_group_name_H-M   'P 1'
#
loop_
_entity.id
_entity.type
_entity.pdbx_description
1 polymer ?
#
loop_
_entity_poly.entity_id
_entity_poly.type
_entity_poly.pdbx_seq_one_letter_code
_entity_poly.pdbx_strand_id
1 'polypeptide(L)'
;MMSNLHRRQVDEILASKKRWVGTIFRRTREKMRAEVRFDGLAGCLRTPKGGSAKQIVIAASAGKLRMRWMNPREYARLQGAPDFPLVGTTIQQLWGFADAVCVPAISWIDRHVLTPLYESASQAKRNVRAL
;
A
#
# COMPACT_ATOMS: atom_id res chain seq x y z
N MET A 1 14.35 -0.12 -16.86
CA MET A 1 13.29 -0.37 -17.88
C MET A 1 12.61 -1.71 -17.60
N MET A 2 11.31 -1.85 -17.93
CA MET A 2 10.45 -3.04 -17.69
C MET A 2 11.00 -4.32 -18.32
N SER A 3 10.78 -5.49 -17.71
CA SER A 3 11.21 -6.78 -18.28
C SER A 3 10.28 -7.25 -19.40
N ASN A 4 10.75 -8.17 -20.25
CA ASN A 4 9.94 -8.77 -21.31
C ASN A 4 8.69 -9.48 -20.77
N LEU A 5 8.79 -10.11 -19.60
CA LEU A 5 7.66 -10.75 -18.93
C LEU A 5 6.53 -9.74 -18.64
N HIS A 6 6.86 -8.63 -17.96
CA HIS A 6 5.87 -7.61 -17.62
C HIS A 6 5.35 -6.87 -18.85
N ARG A 7 6.20 -6.70 -19.88
CA ARG A 7 5.77 -6.10 -21.14
C ARG A 7 4.71 -6.95 -21.85
N ARG A 8 4.94 -8.27 -21.96
CA ARG A 8 3.96 -9.21 -22.54
C ARG A 8 2.63 -9.17 -21.80
N GLN A 9 2.65 -9.13 -20.47
CA GLN A 9 1.42 -8.98 -19.67
C GLN A 9 0.62 -7.71 -20.00
N VAL A 10 1.32 -6.58 -20.18
CA VAL A 10 0.67 -5.31 -20.59
C VAL A 10 0.12 -5.42 -22.01
N ASP A 11 0.86 -6.02 -22.93
CA ASP A 11 0.44 -6.20 -24.33
C ASP A 11 -0.82 -7.09 -24.43
N GLU A 12 -0.87 -8.19 -23.67
CA GLU A 12 -2.06 -9.06 -23.57
C GLU A 12 -3.28 -8.32 -23.02
N ILE A 13 -3.09 -7.52 -21.96
CA ILE A 13 -4.15 -6.69 -21.38
C ILE A 13 -4.67 -5.66 -22.38
N LEU A 14 -3.79 -4.99 -23.13
CA LEU A 14 -4.18 -4.03 -24.16
C LEU A 14 -4.93 -4.71 -25.30
N ALA A 15 -4.48 -5.89 -25.75
CA ALA A 15 -5.12 -6.68 -26.79
C ALA A 15 -6.52 -7.16 -26.38
N SER A 16 -6.74 -7.45 -25.09
CA SER A 16 -8.04 -7.89 -24.58
C SER A 16 -9.18 -6.87 -24.76
N LYS A 17 -8.84 -5.58 -24.93
CA LYS A 17 -9.77 -4.43 -24.95
C LYS A 17 -10.71 -4.30 -23.75
N LYS A 18 -10.57 -5.16 -22.73
CA LYS A 18 -11.31 -5.08 -21.46
C LYS A 18 -10.75 -3.98 -20.57
N ARG A 19 -11.53 -3.57 -19.57
CA ARG A 19 -11.08 -2.63 -18.55
C ARG A 19 -10.26 -3.36 -17.50
N TRP A 20 -9.02 -2.93 -17.32
CA TRP A 20 -8.09 -3.44 -16.31
C TRP A 20 -7.56 -2.30 -15.47
N VAL A 21 -7.37 -2.55 -14.18
CA VAL A 21 -6.67 -1.66 -13.25
C VAL A 21 -5.62 -2.50 -12.52
N GLY A 22 -4.43 -1.95 -12.42
CA GLY A 22 -3.31 -2.57 -11.74
C GLY A 22 -2.41 -1.54 -11.11
N THR A 23 -1.30 -2.04 -10.59
CA THR A 23 -0.27 -1.22 -9.96
C THR A 23 1.08 -1.46 -10.61
N ILE A 24 1.97 -0.48 -10.49
CA ILE A 24 3.37 -0.63 -10.87
C ILE A 24 4.22 -0.05 -9.78
N PHE A 25 5.28 -0.77 -9.43
CA PHE A 25 6.33 -0.28 -8.56
C PHE A 25 7.68 -0.44 -9.22
N ARG A 26 8.61 0.43 -8.84
CA ARG A 26 9.98 0.40 -9.34
C ARG A 26 10.90 -0.21 -8.29
N ARG A 27 11.57 -1.29 -8.65
CA ARG A 27 12.54 -1.99 -7.81
C ARG A 27 13.93 -1.86 -8.40
N THR A 28 14.88 -1.47 -7.57
CA THR A 28 16.31 -1.52 -7.93
C THR A 28 16.78 -2.95 -7.73
N ARG A 29 17.23 -3.58 -8.81
CA ARG A 29 18.07 -4.79 -8.78
C ARG A 29 19.45 -4.39 -9.34
N GLU A 30 20.09 -5.22 -10.15
CA GLU A 30 21.25 -4.79 -10.98
C GLU A 30 20.96 -3.54 -11.81
N LYS A 31 19.70 -3.38 -12.26
CA LYS A 31 19.17 -2.18 -12.92
C LYS A 31 17.77 -1.89 -12.37
N MET A 32 17.32 -0.63 -12.46
CA MET A 32 15.96 -0.26 -12.07
C MET A 32 14.92 -0.93 -13.00
N ARG A 33 14.03 -1.75 -12.43
CA ARG A 33 12.94 -2.44 -13.14
C ARG A 33 11.59 -1.91 -12.71
N ALA A 34 10.68 -1.79 -13.67
CA ALA A 34 9.25 -1.56 -13.41
C ALA A 34 8.56 -2.94 -13.41
N GLU A 35 7.90 -3.27 -12.31
CA GLU A 35 7.19 -4.54 -12.12
C GLU A 35 5.69 -4.21 -12.07
N VAL A 36 4.89 -4.79 -12.97
CA VAL A 36 3.43 -4.58 -13.04
C VAL A 36 2.70 -5.66 -12.26
N ARG A 37 1.57 -5.31 -11.65
CA ARG A 37 0.68 -6.22 -10.95
C ARG A 37 -0.76 -5.95 -11.35
N PHE A 38 -1.47 -7.02 -11.73
CA PHE A 38 -2.90 -7.01 -12.06
C PHE A 38 -3.69 -8.03 -11.23
N ASP A 39 -3.09 -8.52 -10.14
CA ASP A 39 -3.65 -9.47 -9.18
C ASP A 39 -4.44 -8.79 -8.05
N GLY A 40 -4.77 -7.51 -8.20
CA GLY A 40 -5.46 -6.72 -7.19
C GLY A 40 -4.57 -6.20 -6.06
N LEU A 41 -3.25 -6.44 -6.11
CA LEU A 41 -2.32 -6.03 -5.06
C LEU A 41 -1.43 -4.86 -5.49
N ALA A 42 -1.08 -4.02 -4.50
CA ALA A 42 -0.04 -3.01 -4.62
C ALA A 42 1.30 -3.55 -4.10
N GLY A 43 2.42 -2.97 -4.57
CA GLY A 43 3.69 -3.18 -3.89
C GLY A 43 3.73 -2.46 -2.54
N CYS A 44 4.62 -2.88 -1.64
CA CYS A 44 4.77 -2.20 -0.35
C CYS A 44 5.01 -0.70 -0.54
N LEU A 45 4.31 0.11 0.27
CA LEU A 45 4.54 1.54 0.33
C LEU A 45 5.93 1.79 0.92
N ARG A 46 6.62 2.80 0.38
CA ARG A 46 7.97 3.18 0.80
C ARG A 46 8.06 4.68 0.86
N THR A 47 8.86 5.17 1.80
CA THR A 47 9.07 6.59 2.01
C THR A 47 9.55 7.23 0.71
N PRO A 48 8.84 8.23 0.15
CA PRO A 48 9.09 8.71 -1.20
C PRO A 48 10.27 9.68 -1.22
N LYS A 49 11.49 9.15 -1.08
CA LYS A 49 12.77 9.88 -1.23
C LYS A 49 13.06 10.27 -2.69
N GLY A 50 12.30 9.73 -3.63
CA GLY A 50 12.39 10.00 -5.06
C GLY A 50 11.24 9.33 -5.80
N GLY A 51 11.13 9.53 -7.11
CA GLY A 51 10.02 8.98 -7.88
C GLY A 51 9.94 7.45 -7.82
N SER A 52 11.06 6.75 -7.68
CA SER A 52 11.11 5.28 -7.70
C SER A 52 10.42 4.62 -6.51
N ALA A 53 10.30 5.36 -5.40
CA ALA A 53 9.61 4.91 -4.19
C ALA A 53 8.09 5.12 -4.25
N LYS A 54 7.57 5.85 -5.24
CA LYS A 54 6.13 6.08 -5.42
C LYS A 54 5.50 4.93 -6.21
N GLN A 55 4.30 4.51 -5.77
CA GLN A 55 3.46 3.56 -6.52
C GLN A 55 2.79 4.27 -7.70
N ILE A 56 2.58 3.54 -8.79
CA ILE A 56 1.87 4.00 -9.99
C ILE A 56 0.58 3.19 -10.11
N VAL A 57 -0.53 3.86 -10.40
CA VAL A 57 -1.75 3.20 -10.89
C VAL A 57 -1.64 3.12 -12.40
N ILE A 58 -1.86 1.92 -12.95
CA ILE A 58 -1.98 1.67 -14.38
C ILE A 58 -3.41 1.23 -14.69
N ALA A 59 -4.01 1.80 -15.72
CA ALA A 59 -5.32 1.42 -16.21
C ALA A 59 -5.27 1.19 -17.73
N ALA A 60 -5.86 0.10 -18.18
CA ALA A 60 -6.08 -0.18 -19.59
C ALA A 60 -7.58 -0.18 -19.88
N SER A 61 -8.00 0.55 -20.92
CA SER A 61 -9.40 0.57 -21.36
C SER A 61 -9.46 0.96 -22.83
N ALA A 62 -10.31 0.28 -23.62
CA ALA A 62 -10.49 0.53 -25.05
C ALA A 62 -9.16 0.57 -25.83
N GLY A 63 -8.24 -0.35 -25.52
CA GLY A 63 -6.91 -0.43 -26.17
C GLY A 63 -5.94 0.70 -25.81
N LYS A 64 -6.28 1.55 -24.83
CA LYS A 64 -5.43 2.67 -24.38
C LYS A 64 -4.92 2.41 -22.97
N LEU A 65 -3.63 2.71 -22.76
CA LEU A 65 -2.99 2.70 -21.46
C LEU A 65 -3.00 4.09 -20.84
N ARG A 66 -3.32 4.18 -19.55
CA ARG A 66 -3.18 5.40 -18.74
C ARG A 66 -2.44 5.05 -17.47
N MET A 67 -1.53 5.94 -17.06
CA MET A 67 -0.68 5.73 -15.90
C MET A 67 -0.57 7.04 -15.12
N ARG A 68 -0.58 6.95 -13.79
CA ARG A 68 -0.29 8.10 -12.92
C ARG A 68 0.26 7.64 -11.59
N TRP A 69 0.93 8.54 -10.87
CA TRP A 69 1.24 8.29 -9.46
C TRP A 69 -0.05 8.04 -8.67
N MET A 70 0.03 7.11 -7.71
CA MET A 70 -0.99 7.00 -6.68
C MET A 70 -1.05 8.29 -5.87
N ASN A 71 -2.26 8.69 -5.50
CA ASN A 71 -2.51 9.86 -4.67
C ASN A 71 -2.52 9.49 -3.18
N PRO A 72 -2.50 10.48 -2.27
CA PRO A 72 -2.51 10.23 -0.83
C PRO A 72 -3.74 9.45 -0.33
N ARG A 73 -4.92 9.66 -0.91
CA ARG A 73 -6.14 8.92 -0.54
C ARG A 73 -6.01 7.43 -0.88
N GLU A 74 -5.34 7.09 -1.98
CA GLU A 74 -5.05 5.71 -2.37
C GLU A 74 -4.03 5.07 -1.43
N TYR A 75 -3.01 5.81 -0.99
CA TYR A 75 -2.07 5.36 0.04
C TYR A 75 -2.80 5.08 1.38
N ALA A 76 -3.70 5.97 1.79
CA ALA A 76 -4.51 5.80 2.99
C ALA A 76 -5.37 4.53 2.92
N ARG A 77 -6.02 4.28 1.77
CA ARG A 77 -6.80 3.05 1.53
C ARG A 77 -5.94 1.79 1.58
N LEU A 78 -4.72 1.82 1.03
CA LEU A 78 -3.80 0.69 1.10
C LEU A 78 -3.35 0.37 2.53
N GLN A 79 -3.29 1.38 3.41
CA GLN A 79 -3.03 1.18 4.83
C GLN A 79 -4.29 0.78 5.63
N GLY A 80 -5.46 0.69 4.99
CA GLY A 80 -6.73 0.41 5.65
C GLY A 80 -7.32 1.59 6.43
N ALA A 81 -6.95 2.82 6.06
CA ALA A 81 -7.42 4.06 6.67
C ALA A 81 -8.12 4.97 5.63
N PRO A 82 -9.22 4.52 5.00
CA PRO A 82 -9.84 5.22 3.86
C PRO A 82 -10.27 6.66 4.17
N ASP A 83 -10.66 6.93 5.41
CA ASP A 83 -11.22 8.21 5.85
C ASP A 83 -10.23 9.07 6.65
N PHE A 84 -8.95 8.67 6.71
CA PHE A 84 -7.94 9.45 7.42
C PHE A 84 -7.87 10.89 6.87
N PRO A 85 -7.86 11.93 7.73
CA PRO A 85 -7.77 13.32 7.28
C PRO A 85 -6.47 13.59 6.51
N LEU A 86 -6.59 14.17 5.31
CA LEU A 86 -5.43 14.53 4.48
C LEU A 86 -5.10 16.00 4.72
N VAL A 87 -4.06 16.26 5.51
CA VAL A 87 -3.61 17.61 5.90
C VAL A 87 -2.19 17.85 5.37
N GLY A 88 -1.86 19.09 5.02
CA GLY A 88 -0.54 19.47 4.51
C GLY A 88 -0.33 19.14 3.03
N THR A 89 0.93 19.11 2.61
CA THR A 89 1.30 18.89 1.20
C THR A 89 1.17 17.42 0.78
N THR A 90 0.98 17.16 -0.51
CA THR A 90 0.96 15.80 -1.07
C THR A 90 2.20 14.98 -0.69
N ILE A 91 3.39 15.59 -0.67
CA ILE A 91 4.60 14.87 -0.26
C ILE A 91 4.55 14.48 1.21
N GLN A 92 4.18 15.39 2.11
CA GLN A 92 4.06 15.08 3.55
C GLN A 92 3.06 13.94 3.79
N GLN A 93 1.92 13.95 3.09
CA GLN A 93 0.91 12.90 3.21
C GLN A 93 1.45 11.54 2.70
N LEU A 94 2.11 11.52 1.53
CA LEU A 94 2.72 10.28 1.02
C LEU A 94 3.85 9.77 1.93
N TRP A 95 4.62 10.66 2.56
CA TRP A 95 5.62 10.29 3.57
C TRP A 95 4.95 9.66 4.79
N GLY A 96 3.92 10.31 5.35
CA GLY A 96 3.20 9.80 6.52
C GLY A 96 2.64 8.41 6.29
N PHE A 97 1.90 8.18 5.19
CA PHE A 97 1.37 6.85 4.91
C PHE A 97 2.42 5.81 4.53
N ALA A 98 3.58 6.22 4.03
CA ALA A 98 4.63 5.27 3.71
C ALA A 98 5.41 4.77 4.93
N ASP A 99 5.43 5.55 6.01
CA ASP A 99 6.01 5.20 7.31
C ASP A 99 4.96 4.63 8.28
N ALA A 100 3.69 4.68 7.89
CA ALA A 100 2.58 4.14 8.68
C ALA A 100 2.53 2.60 8.67
N VAL A 101 1.68 2.08 9.55
CA VAL A 101 1.39 0.65 9.71
C VAL A 101 0.05 0.28 9.03
N CYS A 102 -0.08 -0.99 8.66
CA CYS A 102 -1.32 -1.55 8.13
C CYS A 102 -2.36 -1.64 9.25
N VAL A 103 -3.38 -0.79 9.21
CA VAL A 103 -4.42 -0.68 10.25
C VAL A 103 -5.08 -2.03 10.53
N PRO A 104 -5.56 -2.80 9.53
CA PRO A 104 -6.14 -4.12 9.78
C PRO A 104 -5.23 -5.09 10.53
N ALA A 105 -3.92 -5.06 10.25
CA ALA A 105 -2.96 -5.93 10.93
C ALA A 105 -2.81 -5.51 12.40
N ILE A 106 -2.69 -4.21 12.67
CA ILE A 106 -2.57 -3.71 14.05
C ILE A 106 -3.87 -3.91 14.83
N SER A 107 -5.04 -3.69 14.23
CA SER A 107 -6.33 -4.00 14.87
C SER A 107 -6.48 -5.46 15.23
N TRP A 108 -5.96 -6.38 14.41
CA TRP A 108 -5.93 -7.80 14.74
C TRP A 108 -5.00 -8.08 15.92
N ILE A 109 -3.78 -7.53 15.93
CA ILE A 109 -2.81 -7.69 17.02
C ILE A 109 -3.38 -7.14 18.32
N ASP A 110 -4.01 -5.97 18.29
CA ASP A 110 -4.63 -5.36 19.46
C ASP A 110 -5.70 -6.28 20.07
N ARG A 111 -6.66 -6.73 19.25
CA ARG A 111 -7.76 -7.58 19.69
C ARG A 111 -7.30 -8.89 20.34
N HIS A 112 -6.28 -9.52 19.79
CA HIS A 112 -5.89 -10.88 20.20
C HIS A 112 -4.70 -10.95 21.13
N VAL A 113 -3.92 -9.86 21.24
CA VAL A 113 -2.66 -9.86 21.99
C VAL A 113 -2.62 -8.68 22.96
N LEU A 114 -2.68 -7.44 22.47
CA LEU A 114 -2.40 -6.28 23.32
C LEU A 114 -3.48 -6.04 24.37
N THR A 115 -4.74 -6.00 23.95
CA THR A 115 -5.88 -5.78 24.86
C THR A 115 -5.99 -6.92 25.90
N PRO A 116 -5.96 -8.22 25.53
CA PRO A 116 -6.00 -9.31 26.51
C PRO A 116 -4.84 -9.28 27.52
N LEU A 117 -3.61 -8.99 27.06
CA LEU A 117 -2.46 -8.88 27.95
C LEU A 117 -2.61 -7.71 28.94
N TYR A 118 -3.09 -6.56 28.45
CA TYR A 118 -3.32 -5.39 29.28
C TYR A 118 -4.38 -5.64 30.36
N GLU A 119 -5.50 -6.26 29.99
CA GLU A 119 -6.59 -6.59 30.91
C GLU A 119 -6.12 -7.57 31.99
N SER A 120 -5.41 -8.62 31.60
CA SER A 120 -4.82 -9.60 32.54
C SER A 120 -3.85 -8.93 33.52
N ALA A 121 -2.94 -8.09 33.03
CA ALA A 121 -1.98 -7.39 33.87
C ALA A 121 -2.66 -6.39 34.83
N SER A 122 -3.73 -5.75 34.39
CA SER A 122 -4.48 -4.77 35.19
C SER A 122 -5.29 -5.43 36.30
N GLN A 123 -5.88 -6.60 36.04
CA GLN A 123 -6.58 -7.39 37.06
C GLN A 123 -5.61 -7.88 38.15
N ALA A 124 -4.44 -8.40 37.76
CA ALA A 124 -3.41 -8.84 38.71
C ALA A 124 -2.99 -7.70 39.66
N LYS A 125 -2.79 -6.48 39.13
CA LYS A 125 -2.46 -5.30 39.95
C LYS A 125 -3.58 -4.90 40.92
N ARG A 126 -4.85 -5.02 40.52
CA ARG A 126 -5.99 -4.74 41.41
C ARG A 126 -6.07 -5.73 42.56
N ASN A 127 -5.85 -7.01 42.28
CA ASN A 127 -5.89 -8.06 43.30
C ASN A 127 -4.77 -7.89 44.34
N VAL A 128 -3.56 -7.48 43.92
CA VAL A 128 -2.45 -7.20 44.83
C VAL A 128 -2.71 -5.96 45.72
N ARG A 129 -3.41 -4.94 45.22
CA ARG A 129 -3.74 -3.72 46.01
C ARG A 129 -4.92 -3.89 46.96
N ALA A 130 -5.72 -4.94 46.79
CA ALA A 130 -6.88 -5.23 47.63
C ALA A 130 -6.55 -6.13 48.83
N LEU A 131 -5.30 -6.62 48.90
CA LEU A 131 -4.70 -7.35 50.02
C LEU A 131 -3.87 -6.38 50.87
#